data_AF-A0A800IJM2-F1
#
_entry.id   AF-A0A800IJM2-F1
#
_cell.length_a   1.000
_cell.length_b   1.000
_cell.length_c   1.000
_cell.angle_alpha   90.00
_cell.angle_beta   90.00
_cell.angle_gamma   90.00
#
_symmetry.space_group_name_H-M   'P 1'
#
loop_
_entity.id
_entity.type
_entity.pdbx_description
1 polymer ?
#
loop_
_entity_poly.entity_id
_entity_poly.type
_entity_poly.pdbx_seq_one_letter_code
_entity_poly.pdbx_strand_id
1 'polypeptide(L)'
;MSLWHTIKKELDGSFDAVRKSLSEALDMAEDLTRKGRTKLEVQSAKSDIRSQMTELGGRVHQMVVEEGITDVSGDVEVQSILDRIKLLEQKIEENEEDLRRESALRAEKTAG
;
A
#
# COMPACT_ATOMS: atom_id res chain seq x y z
N MET A 1 -47.71 30.69 -15.30
CA MET A 1 -46.58 29.80 -14.95
C MET A 1 -45.40 30.67 -14.60
N SER A 2 -45.00 30.74 -13.32
CA SER A 2 -43.96 31.66 -12.84
C SER A 2 -42.56 31.08 -13.09
N LEU A 3 -41.64 31.93 -13.57
CA LEU A 3 -40.19 31.65 -13.73
C LEU A 3 -39.56 31.04 -12.47
N TRP A 4 -40.07 31.41 -11.28
CA TRP A 4 -39.63 30.85 -10.02
C TRP A 4 -39.90 29.35 -9.90
N HIS A 5 -41.01 28.87 -10.46
CA HIS A 5 -41.31 27.44 -10.50
C HIS A 5 -40.40 26.67 -11.45
N THR A 6 -39.97 27.27 -12.56
CA THR A 6 -39.03 26.64 -13.51
C THR A 6 -37.64 26.55 -12.91
N ILE A 7 -37.17 27.62 -12.27
CA ILE A 7 -35.88 27.65 -11.56
C ILE A 7 -35.84 26.61 -10.44
N LYS A 8 -36.92 26.51 -9.64
CA LYS A 8 -37.01 25.51 -8.57
C LYS A 8 -37.00 24.08 -9.12
N LYS A 9 -37.69 23.84 -10.24
CA LYS A 9 -37.78 22.52 -10.87
C LYS A 9 -36.48 22.09 -11.54
N GLU A 10 -35.69 23.02 -12.09
CA GLU A 10 -34.34 22.77 -12.60
C GLU A 10 -33.31 22.61 -11.47
N LEU A 11 -33.43 23.37 -10.38
CA LEU A 11 -32.59 23.18 -9.18
C LEU A 11 -32.87 21.84 -8.50
N ASP A 12 -34.14 21.47 -8.28
CA ASP A 12 -34.49 20.23 -7.58
C ASP A 12 -33.98 18.98 -8.34
N GLY A 13 -33.96 19.01 -9.69
CA GLY A 13 -33.36 17.93 -10.50
C GLY A 13 -31.82 17.98 -10.60
N SER A 14 -31.22 19.16 -10.43
CA SER A 14 -29.76 19.39 -10.50
C SER A 14 -29.05 19.16 -9.16
N PHE A 15 -29.73 19.42 -8.04
CA PHE A 15 -29.18 19.26 -6.69
C PHE A 15 -28.84 17.80 -6.37
N ASP A 16 -29.66 16.84 -6.80
CA ASP A 16 -29.38 15.42 -6.60
C ASP A 16 -28.21 14.94 -7.48
N ALA A 17 -28.10 15.46 -8.71
CA ALA A 17 -26.96 15.18 -9.59
C ALA A 17 -25.65 15.76 -9.02
N VAL A 18 -25.69 16.97 -8.44
CA VAL A 18 -24.55 17.61 -7.79
C VAL A 18 -24.17 16.90 -6.48
N ARG A 19 -25.14 16.45 -5.69
CA ARG A 19 -24.84 15.63 -4.50
C ARG A 19 -24.22 14.29 -4.86
N LYS A 20 -24.73 13.63 -5.90
CA LYS A 20 -24.19 12.37 -6.40
C LYS A 20 -22.76 12.52 -6.91
N SER A 21 -22.48 13.55 -7.71
CA SER A 21 -21.13 13.81 -8.21
C SER A 21 -20.14 14.19 -7.11
N LEU A 22 -20.59 14.94 -6.09
CA LEU A 22 -19.78 15.23 -4.91
C LEU A 22 -19.47 13.97 -4.10
N SER A 23 -20.47 13.10 -3.89
CA SER A 23 -20.28 11.81 -3.21
C SER A 23 -19.28 10.92 -3.96
N GLU A 24 -19.40 10.80 -5.28
CA GLU A 24 -18.48 10.01 -6.11
C GLU A 24 -17.04 10.56 -6.06
N ALA A 25 -16.87 11.89 -6.03
CA ALA A 25 -15.57 12.52 -5.88
C ALA A 25 -14.95 12.27 -4.50
N LEU A 26 -15.75 12.30 -3.43
CA LEU A 26 -15.31 11.98 -2.08
C LEU A 26 -14.88 10.51 -1.97
N ASP A 27 -15.68 9.58 -2.51
CA ASP A 27 -15.37 8.15 -2.55
C ASP A 27 -14.08 7.86 -3.33
N MET A 28 -13.82 8.63 -4.40
CA MET A 28 -12.58 8.52 -5.17
C MET A 28 -11.37 9.08 -4.40
N ALA A 29 -11.54 10.21 -3.71
CA ALA A 29 -10.48 10.81 -2.91
C ALA A 29 -10.05 9.90 -1.75
N GLU A 30 -11.02 9.34 -1.01
CA GLU A 30 -10.76 8.39 0.08
C GLU A 30 -9.99 7.16 -0.43
N ASP A 31 -10.37 6.64 -1.61
CA ASP A 31 -9.70 5.50 -2.24
C ASP A 31 -8.25 5.81 -2.63
N LEU A 32 -8.01 6.98 -3.22
CA LEU A 32 -6.66 7.43 -3.58
C LEU A 32 -5.79 7.62 -2.34
N THR A 33 -6.34 8.16 -1.25
CA THR A 33 -5.64 8.28 0.02
C THR A 33 -5.29 6.90 0.59
N ARG A 34 -6.25 5.96 0.62
CA ARG A 34 -6.01 4.60 1.12
C ARG A 34 -4.93 3.88 0.30
N LYS A 35 -5.05 3.86 -1.03
CA LYS A 35 -4.05 3.27 -1.93
C LYS A 35 -2.68 3.94 -1.80
N GLY A 36 -2.67 5.26 -1.68
CA GLY A 36 -1.45 6.03 -1.46
C GLY A 36 -0.74 5.59 -0.19
N ARG A 37 -1.48 5.45 0.91
CA ARG A 37 -0.96 4.95 2.19
C ARG A 37 -0.38 3.54 2.06
N THR A 38 -1.13 2.58 1.50
CA THR A 38 -0.62 1.21 1.35
C THR A 38 0.64 1.15 0.48
N LYS A 39 0.72 1.95 -0.59
CA LYS A 39 1.94 2.06 -1.39
C LYS A 39 3.13 2.61 -0.60
N LEU A 40 2.91 3.61 0.25
CA LEU A 40 3.97 4.13 1.13
C LEU A 40 4.43 3.08 2.14
N GLU A 41 3.51 2.30 2.70
CA GLU A 41 3.85 1.20 3.61
C GLU A 41 4.71 0.12 2.92
N VAL A 42 4.40 -0.23 1.66
CA VAL A 42 5.24 -1.13 0.84
C VAL A 42 6.62 -0.53 0.60
N GLN A 43 6.72 0.77 0.28
CA GLN A 43 8.02 1.42 0.06
C GLN A 43 8.86 1.49 1.34
N SER A 44 8.22 1.72 2.49
CA SER A 44 8.87 1.68 3.79
C SER A 44 9.45 0.29 4.07
N ALA A 45 8.64 -0.76 3.91
CA ALA A 45 9.10 -2.14 4.12
C ALA A 45 10.25 -2.52 3.17
N LYS A 46 10.19 -2.10 1.89
CA LYS A 46 11.29 -2.29 0.93
C LYS A 46 12.56 -1.54 1.36
N SER A 47 12.43 -0.39 2.00
CA SER A 47 13.56 0.34 2.58
C SER A 47 14.16 -0.38 3.78
N ASP A 48 13.32 -0.91 4.65
CA ASP A 48 13.75 -1.66 5.82
C ASP A 48 14.50 -2.93 5.41
N ILE A 49 14.04 -3.65 4.38
CA ILE A 49 14.76 -4.80 3.80
C ILE A 49 16.16 -4.39 3.32
N ARG A 50 16.31 -3.24 2.63
CA ARG A 50 17.64 -2.77 2.19
C ARG A 50 18.59 -2.52 3.37
N SER A 51 18.08 -1.94 4.46
CA SER A 51 18.84 -1.77 5.69
C SER A 51 19.25 -3.11 6.29
N GLN A 52 18.33 -4.09 6.35
CA GLN A 52 18.62 -5.44 6.82
C GLN A 52 19.66 -6.17 5.96
N MET A 53 19.60 -6.02 4.64
CA MET A 53 20.60 -6.61 3.74
C MET A 53 22.00 -6.00 3.95
N THR A 54 22.06 -4.70 4.29
CA THR A 54 23.32 -4.03 4.63
C THR A 54 23.89 -4.56 5.94
N GLU A 55 23.03 -4.73 6.96
CA GLU A 55 23.38 -5.33 8.25
C GLU A 55 23.88 -6.77 8.08
N LEU A 56 23.16 -7.58 7.30
CA LEU A 56 23.55 -8.95 6.97
C LEU A 56 24.91 -9.00 6.29
N GLY A 57 25.13 -8.16 5.27
CA GLY A 57 26.41 -8.09 4.56
C GLY A 57 27.56 -7.71 5.48
N GLY A 58 27.35 -6.78 6.40
CA GLY A 58 28.33 -6.39 7.43
C GLY A 58 28.67 -7.55 8.36
N ARG A 59 27.65 -8.25 8.89
CA ARG A 59 27.84 -9.40 9.77
C ARG A 59 28.58 -10.54 9.08
N VAL A 60 28.18 -10.88 7.85
CA VAL A 60 28.85 -11.90 7.04
C VAL A 60 30.30 -11.52 6.73
N HIS A 61 30.56 -10.25 6.38
CA HIS A 61 31.91 -9.77 6.13
C HIS A 61 32.79 -9.92 7.37
N GLN A 62 32.33 -9.47 8.54
CA GLN A 62 33.04 -9.62 9.80
C GLN A 62 33.39 -11.10 10.06
N MET A 63 32.41 -12.00 9.99
CA MET A 63 32.62 -13.42 10.26
C MET A 63 33.62 -14.07 9.29
N VAL A 64 33.44 -13.83 7.98
CA VAL A 64 34.22 -14.54 6.94
C VAL A 64 35.61 -13.94 6.78
N VAL A 65 35.72 -12.61 6.75
CA VAL A 65 36.97 -11.90 6.42
C VAL A 65 37.80 -11.63 7.67
N GLU A 66 37.18 -11.20 8.76
CA GLU A 66 37.91 -10.78 9.98
C GLU A 66 38.12 -11.96 10.94
N GLU A 67 37.12 -12.82 11.09
CA GLU A 67 37.15 -13.94 12.05
C GLU A 67 37.52 -15.28 11.39
N GLY A 68 37.52 -15.37 10.06
CA GLY A 68 37.86 -16.58 9.30
C GLY A 68 36.83 -17.71 9.40
N ILE A 69 35.61 -17.41 9.84
CA ILE A 69 34.51 -18.36 9.96
C ILE A 69 33.93 -18.64 8.57
N THR A 70 33.94 -19.91 8.15
CA THR A 70 33.48 -20.31 6.81
C THR A 70 32.00 -20.70 6.76
N ASP A 71 31.42 -21.08 7.89
CA ASP A 71 29.99 -21.38 8.02
C ASP A 71 29.30 -20.35 8.92
N VAL A 72 28.50 -19.49 8.31
CA VAL A 72 27.76 -18.42 8.99
C VAL A 72 26.31 -18.81 9.30
N SER A 73 25.87 -20.00 8.89
CA SER A 73 24.45 -20.41 8.97
C SER A 73 23.97 -20.59 10.41
N GLY A 74 24.86 -20.96 11.33
CA GLY A 74 24.56 -21.11 12.75
C GLY A 74 24.57 -19.81 13.56
N ASP A 75 24.91 -18.68 12.92
CA ASP A 75 25.01 -17.40 13.63
C ASP A 75 23.62 -16.83 13.97
N VAL A 76 23.42 -16.52 15.25
CA VAL A 76 22.13 -16.06 15.77
C VAL A 76 21.74 -14.71 15.18
N GLU A 77 22.71 -13.83 14.92
CA GLU A 77 22.46 -12.50 14.35
C GLU A 77 22.09 -12.61 12.87
N VAL A 78 22.81 -13.44 12.10
CA VAL A 78 22.45 -13.77 10.71
C VAL A 78 21.01 -14.30 10.62
N GLN A 79 20.64 -15.29 11.46
CA GLN A 79 19.29 -15.85 11.46
C GLN A 79 18.23 -14.80 11.82
N SER A 80 18.50 -13.97 12.83
CA SER A 80 17.61 -12.88 13.24
C SER A 80 17.36 -11.89 12.10
N ILE A 81 18.40 -11.49 11.37
CA ILE A 81 18.28 -10.57 10.22
C ILE A 81 17.46 -11.21 9.10
N LEU A 82 17.73 -12.49 8.79
CA LEU A 82 16.98 -13.23 7.77
C LEU A 82 15.49 -13.35 8.13
N ASP A 83 15.16 -13.60 9.39
CA ASP A 83 13.77 -13.68 9.84
C ASP A 83 13.06 -12.32 9.77
N ARG A 84 13.75 -11.23 10.09
CA ARG A 84 13.23 -9.86 9.89
C ARG A 84 12.96 -9.58 8.41
N ILE A 85 13.85 -10.00 7.51
CA ILE A 85 13.64 -9.87 6.06
C ILE A 85 12.39 -10.62 5.63
N LYS A 86 12.23 -11.89 6.02
CA LYS A 86 11.05 -12.70 5.67
C LYS A 86 9.74 -12.06 6.15
N LEU A 87 9.72 -11.52 7.37
CA LEU A 87 8.54 -10.85 7.91
C LEU A 87 8.18 -9.59 7.11
N LEU A 88 9.18 -8.83 6.66
CA LEU A 88 8.98 -7.66 5.81
C LEU A 88 8.50 -8.05 4.40
N GLU A 89 9.03 -9.14 3.84
CA GLU A 89 8.60 -9.69 2.55
C GLU A 89 7.13 -10.13 2.60
N GLN A 90 6.74 -10.87 3.65
CA GLN A 90 5.35 -11.26 3.86
C GLN A 90 4.43 -10.04 3.96
N LYS A 91 4.84 -9.01 4.71
CA LYS A 91 4.07 -7.77 4.82
C LYS A 91 3.91 -7.05 3.48
N ILE A 92 4.92 -7.09 2.61
CA ILE A 92 4.83 -6.54 1.26
C ILE A 92 3.82 -7.34 0.44
N GLU A 93 3.89 -8.67 0.49
CA GLU A 93 2.98 -9.55 -0.25
C GLU A 93 1.52 -9.31 0.14
N GLU A 94 1.23 -9.28 1.45
CA GLU A 94 -0.11 -8.98 1.98
C GLU A 94 -0.64 -7.62 1.49
N ASN A 95 0.18 -6.56 1.59
CA ASN A 95 -0.20 -5.23 1.15
C ASN A 95 -0.39 -5.13 -0.38
N GLU A 96 0.45 -5.81 -1.16
CA GLU A 96 0.32 -5.86 -2.61
C GLU A 96 -0.90 -6.68 -3.05
N GLU A 97 -1.25 -7.75 -2.33
CA GLU A 97 -2.49 -8.50 -2.53
C GLU A 97 -3.74 -7.67 -2.25
N ASP A 98 -3.76 -6.92 -1.15
CA ASP A 98 -4.89 -6.07 -0.82
C ASP A 98 -5.11 -4.99 -1.89
N LEU A 99 -4.03 -4.37 -2.39
CA LEU A 99 -4.11 -3.45 -3.52
C LEU A 99 -4.67 -4.13 -4.79
N ARG A 100 -4.28 -5.38 -5.07
CA ARG A 100 -4.80 -6.17 -6.21
C ARG A 100 -6.29 -6.46 -6.03
N ARG A 101 -6.72 -6.95 -4.86
CA ARG A 101 -8.13 -7.27 -4.56
C ARG A 101 -9.02 -6.04 -4.65
N GLU A 102 -8.59 -4.93 -4.07
CA GLU A 102 -9.34 -3.66 -4.16
C GLU A 102 -9.49 -3.17 -5.60
N SER A 103 -8.47 -3.37 -6.45
CA SER A 103 -8.55 -3.02 -7.86
C SER A 103 -9.52 -3.90 -8.65
N ALA A 104 -9.56 -5.21 -8.36
CA ALA A 104 -10.44 -6.17 -9.02
C ALA A 104 -11.92 -5.96 -8.66
N LEU A 105 -12.24 -5.77 -7.37
CA LEU A 105 -13.60 -5.52 -6.89
C LEU A 105 -14.22 -4.26 -7.52
N ARG A 106 -13.41 -3.24 -7.82
CA ARG A 106 -13.90 -2.03 -8.50
C ARG A 106 -14.11 -2.23 -9.99
N ALA A 107 -13.24 -2.99 -10.67
CA ALA A 107 -13.44 -3.32 -12.09
C ALA A 107 -14.79 -4.00 -12.33
N GLU A 108 -15.19 -4.91 -11.44
CA GLU A 108 -16.50 -5.56 -11.46
C GLU A 108 -17.65 -4.58 -11.19
N LYS A 109 -17.51 -3.67 -10.20
CA LYS A 109 -18.54 -2.64 -9.91
C LYS A 109 -18.76 -1.62 -11.03
N THR A 110 -17.73 -1.31 -11.82
CA THR A 110 -17.85 -0.40 -12.98
C THR A 110 -18.33 -1.08 -14.26
N ALA A 111 -18.32 -2.42 -14.31
CA ALA A 111 -18.75 -3.21 -15.47
C ALA A 111 -20.21 -3.71 -15.38
N GLY A 112 -20.81 -3.63 -14.18
CA GLY A 112 -22.20 -4.03 -13.90
C GLY A 112 -23.21 -2.88 -13.95
#